data_AF-A0A6M8VP86-F1
#
_entry.id   AF-A0A6M8VP86-F1
#
_cell.length_a   1.000
_cell.length_b   1.000
_cell.length_c   1.000
_cell.angle_alpha   90.00
_cell.angle_beta   90.00
_cell.angle_gamma   90.00
#
_symmetry.space_group_name_H-M   'P 1'
#
loop_
_entity.id
_entity.type
_entity.pdbx_description
1 polymer ?
#
loop_
_entity_poly.entity_id
_entity_poly.type
_entity_poly.pdbx_seq_one_letter_code
_entity_poly.pdbx_strand_id
1 'polypeptide(L)'
;MTQRLRLDLPPEYLDLCRDYGLDPAALLRGFIADLCEMPDWADDPRPDGYTSHGSDERDLAWAWFERCGYGIRMEDERREQ
;
A
#
# COMPACT_ATOMS: atom_id res chain seq x y z
N MET A 1 6.71 -14.06 -6.12
CA MET A 1 5.44 -14.59 -6.66
C MET A 1 4.31 -13.70 -6.18
N THR A 2 3.30 -13.42 -7.01
CA THR A 2 2.14 -12.58 -6.65
C THR A 2 0.85 -13.41 -6.67
N GLN A 3 -0.11 -13.06 -5.81
CA GLN A 3 -1.46 -13.67 -5.77
C GLN A 3 -2.49 -12.65 -6.25
N ARG A 4 -3.48 -13.10 -7.03
CA ARG A 4 -4.53 -12.23 -7.58
C ARG A 4 -5.66 -12.02 -6.57
N LEU A 5 -5.96 -10.76 -6.28
CA LEU A 5 -7.13 -10.30 -5.53
C LEU A 5 -8.05 -9.51 -6.48
N ARG A 6 -9.37 -9.66 -6.36
CA ARG A 6 -10.36 -8.82 -7.07
C ARG A 6 -11.08 -7.95 -6.03
N LEU A 7 -11.13 -6.65 -6.30
CA LEU A 7 -11.79 -5.65 -5.46
C LEU A 7 -12.68 -4.79 -6.35
N ASP A 8 -13.92 -4.57 -5.93
CA ASP A 8 -14.76 -3.53 -6.49
C ASP A 8 -14.34 -2.19 -5.88
N LEU A 9 -14.13 -1.18 -6.72
CA LEU A 9 -13.66 0.14 -6.28
C LEU A 9 -14.85 1.08 -6.03
N PRO A 10 -14.89 1.79 -4.89
CA PRO A 10 -15.96 2.75 -4.61
C PRO A 10 -15.85 3.98 -5.53
N PRO A 11 -16.98 4.63 -5.91
CA PRO A 11 -16.97 5.82 -6.75
C PRO A 11 -16.06 6.93 -6.23
N GLU A 12 -15.99 7.12 -4.91
CA GLU A 12 -15.16 8.15 -4.25
C GLU A 12 -13.67 7.96 -4.54
N TYR A 13 -13.20 6.71 -4.60
CA TYR A 13 -11.81 6.42 -4.96
C TYR A 13 -11.55 6.68 -6.44
N LEU A 14 -12.51 6.33 -7.30
CA LEU A 14 -12.41 6.56 -8.74
C LEU A 14 -12.45 8.05 -9.09
N ASP A 15 -13.27 8.82 -8.39
CA ASP A 15 -13.35 10.27 -8.54
C ASP A 15 -12.04 10.93 -8.07
N LEU A 16 -11.49 10.52 -6.92
CA LEU A 16 -10.16 10.96 -6.48
C LEU A 16 -9.09 10.68 -7.53
N CYS A 17 -9.04 9.45 -8.09
CA CYS A 17 -8.07 9.12 -9.13
C CYS A 17 -8.26 9.99 -10.37
N ARG A 18 -9.52 10.23 -10.78
CA ARG A 18 -9.84 11.07 -11.93
C ARG A 18 -9.39 12.52 -11.75
N ASP A 19 -9.63 13.09 -10.58
CA ASP A 19 -9.28 14.49 -10.27
C ASP A 19 -7.77 14.74 -10.35
N TYR A 20 -6.96 13.73 -10.05
CA TYR A 20 -5.50 13.79 -10.12
C TYR A 20 -4.90 13.10 -11.35
N GLY A 21 -5.72 12.57 -12.27
CA GLY A 21 -5.25 11.89 -13.48
C GLY A 21 -4.47 10.59 -13.23
N LEU A 22 -4.78 9.88 -12.15
CA LEU A 22 -4.10 8.66 -11.70
C LEU A 22 -4.79 7.39 -12.20
N ASP A 23 -4.01 6.35 -12.50
CA ASP A 23 -4.54 4.98 -12.66
C ASP A 23 -4.85 4.39 -11.27
N PRO A 24 -6.10 3.98 -10.98
CA PRO A 24 -6.48 3.39 -9.71
C PRO A 24 -5.63 2.17 -9.33
N ALA A 25 -5.25 1.34 -10.31
CA ALA A 25 -4.44 0.16 -10.03
C ALA A 25 -3.00 0.54 -9.63
N ALA A 26 -2.40 1.54 -10.31
CA ALA A 26 -1.08 2.05 -9.98
C ALA A 26 -1.04 2.65 -8.56
N LEU A 27 -2.03 3.48 -8.20
CA LEU A 27 -2.09 4.10 -6.88
C LEU A 27 -2.19 3.04 -5.75
N LEU A 28 -3.06 2.03 -5.89
CA LEU A 28 -3.13 0.94 -4.92
C LEU A 28 -1.83 0.14 -4.82
N ARG A 29 -1.20 -0.17 -5.95
CA ARG A 29 0.06 -0.93 -5.97
C ARG A 29 1.18 -0.17 -5.29
N GLY A 30 1.28 1.14 -5.52
CA GLY A 30 2.29 1.97 -4.88
C GLY A 30 2.09 2.03 -3.38
N PHE A 31 0.86 2.24 -2.89
CA PHE A 31 0.58 2.18 -1.45
C PHE A 31 0.96 0.82 -0.83
N ILE A 32 0.63 -0.30 -1.49
CA ILE A 32 1.02 -1.64 -1.03
C ILE A 32 2.55 -1.80 -1.03
N ALA A 33 3.25 -1.28 -2.05
CA ALA A 33 4.70 -1.33 -2.13
C ALA A 33 5.36 -0.53 -0.99
N ASP A 34 4.83 0.66 -0.68
CA ASP A 34 5.29 1.49 0.43
C ASP A 34 5.05 0.79 1.77
N LEU A 35 3.84 0.28 2.02
CA LEU A 35 3.53 -0.44 3.25
C LEU A 35 4.38 -1.71 3.43
N CYS A 36 4.78 -2.35 2.33
CA CYS A 36 5.64 -3.53 2.35
C CYS A 36 7.14 -3.21 2.35
N GLU A 37 7.52 -1.92 2.48
CA GLU A 37 8.90 -1.42 2.46
C GLU A 37 9.72 -1.92 1.26
N MET A 38 9.09 -2.01 0.08
CA MET A 38 9.79 -2.50 -1.10
C MET A 38 10.97 -1.56 -1.44
N PRO A 39 12.18 -2.10 -1.69
CA PRO A 39 13.40 -1.30 -1.85
C PRO A 39 13.55 -0.67 -3.25
N ASP A 40 12.52 -0.79 -4.09
CA ASP A 40 12.58 -0.45 -5.51
C ASP A 40 12.14 1.00 -5.71
N TRP A 41 12.97 1.78 -6.37
CA TRP A 41 12.75 3.21 -6.61
C TRP A 41 11.93 3.42 -7.89
N ALA A 42 11.21 4.54 -7.98
CA ALA A 42 10.30 4.85 -9.10
C ALA A 42 10.93 4.71 -10.50
N ASP A 43 12.25 4.85 -10.62
CA ASP A 43 13.00 4.75 -11.87
C ASP A 43 13.32 3.30 -12.31
N ASP A 44 13.09 2.30 -11.45
CA ASP A 44 13.29 0.87 -11.74
C ASP A 44 12.12 0.03 -11.17
N PRO A 45 10.92 0.13 -11.77
CA PRO A 45 9.74 -0.56 -11.27
C PRO A 45 9.84 -2.08 -11.47
N ARG A 46 9.33 -2.85 -10.51
CA ARG A 46 9.34 -4.31 -10.63
C ARG A 46 8.50 -4.79 -11.83
N PRO A 47 8.83 -5.95 -12.41
CA PRO A 47 8.06 -6.52 -13.53
C PRO A 47 6.59 -6.79 -13.22
N ASP A 48 6.24 -6.95 -11.94
CA ASP A 48 4.86 -7.15 -11.50
C ASP A 48 4.09 -5.84 -11.28
N GLY A 49 4.72 -4.69 -11.51
CA GLY A 49 4.13 -3.35 -11.44
C GLY A 49 4.09 -2.74 -10.04
N TYR A 50 4.78 -3.34 -9.06
CA TYR A 50 4.99 -2.72 -7.75
C TYR A 50 6.25 -1.86 -7.76
N THR A 51 6.17 -0.68 -7.18
CA THR A 51 7.30 0.24 -7.01
C THR A 51 6.97 1.15 -5.84
N SER A 52 7.94 1.41 -4.96
CA SER A 52 7.76 2.32 -3.84
C SER A 52 7.95 3.77 -4.31
N HIS A 53 7.26 4.69 -3.64
CA HIS A 53 7.37 6.12 -3.91
C HIS A 53 8.52 6.79 -3.14
N GLY A 54 9.01 6.19 -2.04
CA GLY A 54 10.10 6.80 -1.28
C GLY A 54 10.16 6.38 0.19
N SER A 55 11.13 6.90 0.94
CA SER A 55 11.20 6.70 2.40
C SER A 55 10.03 7.32 3.14
N ASP A 56 9.66 8.54 2.78
CA ASP A 56 8.66 9.31 3.52
C ASP A 56 7.27 8.68 3.32
N GLU A 57 6.98 8.17 2.12
CA GLU A 57 5.74 7.44 1.82
C GLU A 57 5.67 6.11 2.58
N ARG A 58 6.79 5.40 2.74
CA ARG A 58 6.86 4.18 3.58
C ARG A 58 6.55 4.50 5.04
N ASP A 59 7.14 5.55 5.58
CA ASP A 59 6.88 6.00 6.96
C ASP A 59 5.40 6.39 7.16
N LEU A 60 4.82 7.10 6.20
CA LEU A 60 3.40 7.50 6.24
C LEU A 60 2.44 6.32 6.07
N ALA A 61 2.77 5.35 5.21
CA ALA A 61 1.98 4.14 5.03
C ALA A 61 1.94 3.30 6.31
N TRP A 62 3.09 3.16 6.98
CA TRP A 62 3.16 2.51 8.29
C TRP A 62 2.38 3.27 9.36
N ALA A 63 2.53 4.61 9.42
CA ALA A 63 1.79 5.42 10.38
C ALA A 63 0.26 5.29 10.19
N TRP A 64 -0.22 5.19 8.95
CA TRP A 64 -1.64 4.88 8.68
C TRP A 64 -2.01 3.47 9.17
N PHE A 65 -1.19 2.46 8.85
CA PHE A 65 -1.44 1.05 9.20
C PHE A 65 -1.51 0.82 10.71
N GLU A 66 -0.58 1.41 11.46
CA GLU A 66 -0.55 1.36 12.93
C GLU A 66 -1.77 2.06 13.54
N ARG A 67 -2.14 3.25 13.04
CA ARG A 67 -3.28 4.02 13.54
C ARG A 67 -4.62 3.34 13.27
N CYS A 68 -4.73 2.53 12.23
CA CYS A 68 -5.88 1.65 12.00
C CYS A 68 -5.94 0.47 12.98
N GLY A 69 -4.90 0.25 13.79
CA GLY A 69 -4.82 -0.86 14.74
C GLY A 69 -4.27 -2.16 14.15
N TYR A 70 -3.76 -2.14 12.91
CA TYR A 70 -3.23 -3.35 12.26
C TYR A 70 -1.78 -3.68 12.66
N GLY A 71 -1.09 -2.74 13.31
CA GLY A 71 0.30 -2.89 13.76
C GLY A 71 0.51 -3.84 14.94
N ILE A 72 -0.56 -4.31 15.58
CA ILE A 72 -0.48 -5.31 16.64
C ILE A 72 -0.19 -6.66 15.98
N ARG A 73 1.00 -7.20 16.22
CA ARG A 73 1.31 -8.56 15.76
C ARG A 73 0.47 -9.54 16.57
N MET A 74 -0.12 -10.53 15.90
CA MET A 74 -0.88 -11.63 16.52
C MET A 74 -0.13 -12.37 17.65
N GLU A 75 1.20 -12.24 17.72
CA GLU A 75 2.04 -12.78 18.79
C GLU A 75 1.94 -11.99 20.11
N ASP A 76 1.65 -10.70 20.03
CA ASP A 76 1.52 -9.80 21.19
C ASP A 76 0.16 -10.00 21.89
N GLU A 77 -0.92 -10.25 21.13
CA GLU A 77 -2.25 -10.60 21.68
C GLU A 77 -2.28 -11.92 22.46
N ARG A 78 -1.32 -12.82 22.18
CA ARG A 78 -1.15 -14.11 22.87
C ARG A 78 -0.35 -14.01 24.16
N ARG A 79 0.40 -12.92 24.37
CA ARG A 79 1.20 -12.69 25.59
C ARG A 79 0.41 -11.96 26.68
N GLU A 80 -0.74 -11.40 26.32
CA GLU A 80 -1.65 -10.68 27.21
C GLU A 80 -2.83 -11.54 27.72
N GLN A 81 -2.83 -12.84 27.43
CA GLN A 81 -3.79 -13.86 27.95
C GLN A 81 -3.08 -14.84 28.89
#